data_AF-T0T4J1-F1
#
_entry.id   AF-T0T4J1-F1
#
_cell.length_a   1.000
_cell.length_b   1.000
_cell.length_c   1.000
_cell.angle_alpha   90.00
_cell.angle_beta   90.00
_cell.angle_gamma   90.00
#
_symmetry.space_group_name_H-M   'P 1'
#
loop_
_entity.id
_entity.type
_entity.pdbx_description
1 polymer ?
#
loop_
_entity_poly.entity_id
_entity_poly.type
_entity_poly.pdbx_seq_one_letter_code
_entity_poly.pdbx_strand_id
1 'polypeptide(L)'
;MKSILLTALLITSPIVKAEGFADKLSGMRPYVEKFLGKDTAVKIWGSKDNVKLPAIPTINRDSKSMEVYNRKKDAKESLITGDKKIQSDLFFVQEVVQSTREVKANRNEINKWMGTLTQGATREGVYRALVLDAYYARLENYDAPLSPAAKKFTILFMKKYTGKEITEDKLVNINIYSVKRIITERALDIIDSYLSQNEDDLYAWYGVLSKELAGYNVWESKMRSSKSATRHMAWAKKVPHQHLKSEVVIKLHKLMNRLQKRN
;
A
#
# COMPACT_ATOMS: atom_id res chain seq x y z
N MET A 1 -1.63 -18.88 -41.36
CA MET A 1 -0.34 -18.14 -41.52
C MET A 1 -0.16 -17.01 -40.51
N LYS A 2 -1.09 -16.06 -40.35
CA LYS A 2 -0.92 -14.93 -39.39
C LYS A 2 -0.77 -15.34 -37.91
N SER A 3 -1.43 -16.42 -37.47
CA SER A 3 -1.30 -16.91 -36.08
C SER A 3 0.06 -17.57 -35.81
N ILE A 4 0.60 -18.32 -36.77
CA ILE A 4 1.89 -19.02 -36.65
C ILE A 4 3.04 -18.00 -36.57
N LEU A 5 2.97 -16.92 -37.35
CA LEU A 5 3.94 -15.82 -37.31
C LEU A 5 3.94 -15.08 -35.96
N LEU A 6 2.77 -14.81 -35.37
CA LEU A 6 2.67 -14.15 -34.06
C LEU A 6 3.22 -15.03 -32.92
N THR A 7 2.99 -16.33 -33.01
CA THR A 7 3.49 -17.34 -32.08
C THR A 7 5.01 -17.48 -32.16
N ALA A 8 5.56 -17.51 -33.38
CA ALA A 8 7.00 -17.56 -33.62
C ALA A 8 7.72 -16.27 -33.17
N LEU A 9 7.10 -15.09 -33.32
CA LEU A 9 7.68 -13.81 -32.88
C LEU A 9 7.76 -13.71 -31.35
N LEU A 10 6.74 -14.19 -30.63
CA LEU A 10 6.67 -14.13 -29.18
C LEU A 10 7.56 -15.16 -28.49
N ILE A 11 7.80 -16.34 -29.10
CA ILE A 11 8.56 -17.43 -28.48
C ILE A 11 10.07 -17.32 -28.77
N THR A 12 10.47 -16.75 -29.90
CA THR A 12 11.91 -16.62 -30.28
C THR A 12 12.57 -15.35 -29.72
N SER A 13 11.78 -14.43 -29.16
CA SER A 13 12.32 -13.25 -28.49
C SER A 13 12.88 -13.66 -27.11
N PRO A 14 14.19 -13.47 -26.80
CA PRO A 14 14.76 -13.73 -25.48
C PRO A 14 14.22 -12.79 -24.36
N ILE A 15 13.15 -12.04 -24.65
CA ILE A 15 12.62 -10.89 -23.92
C ILE A 15 11.43 -11.28 -23.03
N VAL A 16 10.84 -12.48 -23.19
CA VAL A 16 9.64 -12.93 -22.44
C VAL A 16 9.88 -13.05 -20.93
N LYS A 17 11.14 -13.13 -20.49
CA LYS A 17 11.51 -13.19 -19.06
C LYS A 17 11.80 -11.83 -18.41
N ALA A 18 11.71 -10.73 -19.15
CA ALA A 18 11.96 -9.40 -18.60
C ALA A 18 10.71 -8.84 -17.90
N GLU A 19 10.78 -8.67 -16.58
CA GLU A 19 9.78 -7.97 -15.78
C GLU A 19 9.57 -6.53 -16.30
N GLY A 20 8.45 -6.29 -16.99
CA GLY A 20 8.10 -5.03 -17.65
C GLY A 20 7.59 -5.20 -19.09
N PHE A 21 7.74 -6.39 -19.67
CA PHE A 21 7.25 -6.72 -21.02
C PHE A 21 5.72 -6.67 -21.16
N ALA A 22 5.00 -7.11 -20.12
CA ALA A 22 3.53 -7.13 -20.11
C ALA A 22 2.91 -5.72 -20.23
N ASP A 23 3.50 -4.71 -19.60
CA ASP A 23 2.97 -3.34 -19.62
C ASP A 23 3.16 -2.67 -21.00
N LYS A 24 4.29 -2.94 -21.69
CA LYS A 24 4.58 -2.42 -23.03
C LYS A 24 3.70 -3.03 -24.14
N LEU A 25 3.13 -4.21 -23.91
CA LEU A 25 2.31 -4.93 -24.89
C LEU A 25 0.82 -5.01 -24.52
N SER A 26 0.36 -4.16 -23.59
CA SER A 26 -1.02 -4.12 -23.11
C SER A 26 -2.07 -4.02 -24.24
N GLY A 27 -1.75 -3.35 -25.35
CA GLY A 27 -2.60 -3.27 -26.55
C GLY A 27 -2.70 -4.57 -27.38
N MET A 28 -1.83 -5.55 -27.15
CA MET A 28 -1.81 -6.84 -27.87
C MET A 28 -2.65 -7.93 -27.21
N ARG A 29 -3.07 -7.72 -25.96
CA ARG A 29 -3.90 -8.67 -25.19
C ARG A 29 -5.15 -9.16 -25.95
N PRO A 30 -5.94 -8.31 -26.64
CA PRO A 30 -7.13 -8.77 -27.36
C PRO A 30 -6.80 -9.74 -28.51
N TYR A 31 -5.67 -9.50 -29.19
CA TYR A 31 -5.20 -10.35 -30.28
C TYR A 31 -4.65 -11.68 -29.74
N VAL A 32 -3.93 -11.65 -28.62
CA VAL A 32 -3.42 -12.87 -27.98
C VAL A 32 -4.54 -13.71 -27.38
N GLU A 33 -5.55 -13.10 -26.74
CA GLU A 33 -6.76 -13.80 -26.29
C GLU A 33 -7.52 -14.45 -27.46
N LYS A 34 -7.60 -13.77 -28.61
CA LYS A 34 -8.29 -14.25 -29.81
C LYS A 34 -7.55 -15.36 -30.56
N PHE A 35 -6.22 -15.31 -30.63
CA PHE A 35 -5.43 -16.20 -31.49
C PHE A 35 -4.63 -17.28 -30.74
N LEU A 36 -4.25 -17.06 -29.48
CA LEU A 36 -3.41 -17.97 -28.68
C LEU A 36 -4.10 -18.49 -27.41
N GLY A 37 -5.37 -18.12 -27.22
CA GLY A 37 -6.18 -18.55 -26.09
C GLY A 37 -6.01 -17.71 -24.84
N LYS A 38 -7.06 -17.73 -24.00
CA LYS A 38 -7.12 -16.97 -22.75
C LYS A 38 -6.01 -17.36 -21.77
N ASP A 39 -5.60 -18.63 -21.72
CA ASP A 39 -4.58 -19.13 -20.79
C ASP A 39 -3.19 -18.55 -21.08
N THR A 40 -2.86 -18.39 -22.37
CA THR A 40 -1.60 -17.75 -22.80
C THR A 40 -1.61 -16.25 -22.47
N ALA A 41 -2.75 -15.58 -22.69
CA ALA A 41 -2.90 -14.18 -22.30
C ALA A 41 -2.82 -13.98 -20.77
N VAL A 42 -3.36 -14.92 -19.99
CA VAL A 42 -3.28 -14.90 -18.53
C VAL A 42 -1.86 -15.16 -18.03
N LYS A 43 -1.09 -16.04 -18.69
CA LYS A 43 0.34 -16.24 -18.37
C LYS A 43 1.19 -14.99 -18.64
N ILE A 44 0.84 -14.19 -19.66
CA ILE A 44 1.63 -13.01 -20.06
C ILE A 44 1.18 -11.73 -19.32
N TRP A 45 -0.12 -11.50 -19.15
CA TRP A 45 -0.69 -10.27 -18.56
C TRP A 45 -1.43 -10.46 -17.23
N GLY A 46 -1.55 -11.68 -16.73
CA GLY A 46 -2.46 -12.00 -15.64
C GLY A 46 -3.93 -12.01 -16.08
N SER A 47 -4.83 -12.43 -15.19
CA SER A 47 -6.28 -12.33 -15.40
C SER A 47 -6.70 -10.89 -15.73
N LYS A 48 -7.78 -10.71 -16.51
CA LYS A 48 -8.43 -9.39 -16.63
C LYS A 48 -8.69 -8.92 -15.21
N ASP A 49 -8.24 -7.71 -14.91
CA ASP A 49 -8.09 -7.23 -13.55
C ASP A 49 -9.47 -6.89 -12.97
N ASN A 50 -10.19 -7.94 -12.59
CA ASN A 50 -11.58 -7.95 -12.16
C ASN A 50 -11.71 -7.89 -10.63
N VAL A 51 -10.61 -7.63 -9.92
CA VAL A 51 -10.65 -7.43 -8.47
C VAL A 51 -11.52 -6.21 -8.19
N LYS A 52 -12.68 -6.44 -7.56
CA LYS A 52 -13.60 -5.39 -7.17
C LYS A 52 -13.26 -4.91 -5.77
N LEU A 53 -13.56 -3.64 -5.51
CA LEU A 53 -13.50 -3.13 -4.15
C LEU A 53 -14.60 -3.83 -3.33
N PRO A 54 -14.26 -4.49 -2.21
CA PRO A 54 -15.27 -5.12 -1.37
C PRO A 54 -16.13 -4.09 -0.65
N ALA A 55 -17.21 -4.56 -0.03
CA ALA A 55 -18.07 -3.71 0.79
C ALA A 55 -17.28 -3.17 1.98
N ILE A 56 -17.49 -1.89 2.30
CA ILE A 56 -16.79 -1.23 3.39
C ILE A 56 -17.23 -1.87 4.72
N PRO A 57 -16.29 -2.37 5.55
CA PRO A 57 -16.63 -3.12 6.73
C PRO A 57 -17.16 -2.19 7.81
N THR A 58 -18.02 -2.72 8.69
CA THR A 58 -18.47 -1.99 9.87
C THR A 58 -17.33 -1.89 10.87
N ILE A 59 -16.92 -0.65 11.19
CA ILE A 59 -15.85 -0.39 12.17
C ILE A 59 -16.41 -0.57 13.57
N ASN A 60 -16.18 -1.73 14.17
CA ASN A 60 -16.46 -1.97 15.59
C ASN A 60 -15.24 -1.53 16.42
N ARG A 61 -15.25 -0.29 16.89
CA ARG A 61 -14.28 0.21 17.88
C ARG A 61 -14.91 0.15 19.26
N ASP A 62 -14.82 -0.99 19.91
CA ASP A 62 -15.03 -1.04 21.35
C ASP A 62 -13.70 -0.68 22.03
N SER A 63 -13.67 0.47 22.72
CA SER A 63 -12.49 0.97 23.44
C SER A 63 -12.09 0.08 24.62
N LYS A 64 -12.94 -0.89 25.01
CA LYS A 64 -12.68 -1.89 26.04
C LYS A 64 -12.36 -3.27 25.46
N SER A 65 -12.35 -3.43 24.13
CA SER A 65 -12.10 -4.72 23.51
C SER A 65 -10.63 -5.13 23.64
N MET A 66 -10.40 -6.26 24.30
CA MET A 66 -9.11 -6.94 24.39
C MET A 66 -8.86 -7.87 23.18
N GLU A 67 -9.74 -7.90 22.18
CA GLU A 67 -9.63 -8.82 21.03
C GLU A 67 -8.31 -8.67 20.27
N VAL A 68 -7.72 -7.47 20.27
CA VAL A 68 -6.40 -7.21 19.67
C VAL A 68 -5.30 -8.07 20.31
N TYR A 69 -5.37 -8.34 21.61
CA TYR A 69 -4.44 -9.22 22.33
C TYR A 69 -4.73 -10.71 22.13
N ASN A 70 -5.95 -11.05 21.72
CA ASN A 70 -6.38 -12.43 21.49
C ASN A 70 -6.21 -12.90 20.03
N ARG A 71 -5.79 -12.01 19.11
CA ARG A 71 -5.55 -12.41 17.71
C ARG A 71 -4.38 -13.39 17.64
N LYS A 72 -4.62 -14.55 17.03
CA LYS A 72 -3.57 -15.52 16.72
C LYS A 72 -2.48 -14.82 15.91
N LYS A 73 -1.22 -15.09 16.27
CA LYS A 73 -0.07 -14.63 15.47
C LYS A 73 -0.25 -15.09 14.03
N ASP A 74 0.00 -14.18 13.10
CA ASP A 74 -0.06 -14.49 11.67
C ASP A 74 0.99 -15.56 11.35
N ALA A 75 0.54 -16.70 10.82
CA ALA A 75 1.40 -17.84 10.48
C ALA A 75 2.54 -17.46 9.52
N LYS A 76 2.37 -16.38 8.74
CA LYS A 76 3.39 -15.88 7.82
C LYS A 76 4.54 -15.20 8.53
N GLU A 77 4.35 -14.70 9.75
CA GLU A 77 5.43 -14.09 10.53
C GLU A 77 6.54 -15.10 10.85
N SER A 78 6.17 -16.36 11.12
CA SER A 78 7.16 -17.43 11.34
C SER A 78 7.98 -17.80 10.10
N LEU A 79 7.58 -17.35 8.90
CA LEU A 79 8.31 -17.63 7.66
C LEU A 79 9.51 -16.69 7.45
N ILE A 80 9.61 -15.60 8.22
CA ILE A 80 10.70 -14.62 8.10
C ILE A 80 11.70 -14.84 9.24
N THR A 81 12.83 -15.48 8.94
CA THR A 81 13.83 -15.86 9.94
C THR A 81 14.99 -14.86 10.06
N GLY A 82 15.55 -14.75 11.27
CA GLY A 82 16.85 -14.13 11.58
C GLY A 82 17.19 -12.85 10.80
N ASP A 83 18.29 -12.90 10.06
CA ASP A 83 18.84 -11.75 9.32
C ASP A 83 17.88 -11.13 8.31
N LYS A 84 17.02 -11.94 7.67
CA LYS A 84 16.01 -11.41 6.73
C LYS A 84 14.99 -10.55 7.45
N LYS A 85 14.62 -10.91 8.68
CA LYS A 85 13.73 -10.10 9.51
C LYS A 85 14.40 -8.78 9.87
N ILE A 86 15.65 -8.83 10.36
CA ILE A 86 16.43 -7.65 10.75
C ILE A 86 16.57 -6.69 9.55
N GLN A 87 16.94 -7.21 8.39
CA GLN A 87 17.10 -6.41 7.18
C GLN A 87 15.77 -5.80 6.71
N SER A 88 14.68 -6.59 6.74
CA SER A 88 13.34 -6.11 6.39
C SER A 88 12.86 -4.99 7.32
N ASP A 89 13.12 -5.15 8.63
CA ASP A 89 12.77 -4.17 9.64
C ASP A 89 13.60 -2.89 9.53
N LEU A 90 14.90 -3.01 9.19
CA LEU A 90 15.76 -1.87 8.93
C LEU A 90 15.24 -1.04 7.74
N PHE A 91 14.92 -1.69 6.62
CA PHE A 91 14.34 -1.01 5.46
C PHE A 91 13.00 -0.35 5.80
N PHE A 92 12.15 -1.05 6.56
CA PHE A 92 10.90 -0.48 7.05
C PHE A 92 11.15 0.78 7.88
N VAL A 93 12.05 0.75 8.88
CA VAL A 93 12.34 1.88 9.77
C VAL A 93 12.84 3.09 8.96
N GLN A 94 13.78 2.86 8.04
CA GLN A 94 14.30 3.94 7.19
C GLN A 94 13.18 4.57 6.36
N GLU A 95 12.35 3.74 5.72
CA GLU A 95 11.31 4.19 4.82
C GLU A 95 10.12 4.84 5.54
N VAL A 96 9.71 4.32 6.69
CA VAL A 96 8.60 4.88 7.47
C VAL A 96 8.99 6.23 8.08
N VAL A 97 10.22 6.38 8.59
CA VAL A 97 10.70 7.68 9.08
C VAL A 97 10.77 8.69 7.94
N GLN A 98 11.36 8.31 6.80
CA GLN A 98 11.46 9.19 5.63
C GLN A 98 10.10 9.59 5.06
N SER A 99 9.16 8.64 4.98
CA SER A 99 7.83 8.94 4.43
C SER A 99 6.99 9.79 5.39
N THR A 100 7.04 9.53 6.70
CA THR A 100 6.23 10.25 7.68
C THR A 100 6.76 11.65 7.99
N ARG A 101 8.08 11.81 8.13
CA ARG A 101 8.74 13.05 8.57
C ARG A 101 9.44 13.82 7.47
N GLU A 102 9.53 13.25 6.27
CA GLU A 102 10.25 13.83 5.13
C GLU A 102 11.76 14.04 5.38
N VAL A 103 12.32 13.40 6.40
CA VAL A 103 13.76 13.41 6.74
C VAL A 103 14.31 11.99 6.78
N LYS A 104 15.57 11.81 6.37
CA LYS A 104 16.22 10.50 6.47
C LYS A 104 16.42 10.12 7.93
N ALA A 105 16.13 8.86 8.27
CA ALA A 105 16.39 8.32 9.60
C ALA A 105 17.88 8.42 9.93
N ASN A 106 18.20 9.09 11.03
CA ASN A 106 19.57 9.10 11.54
C ASN A 106 19.88 7.81 12.33
N ARG A 107 21.15 7.60 12.70
CA ARG A 107 21.60 6.39 13.42
C ARG A 107 20.84 6.18 14.75
N ASN A 108 20.55 7.27 15.47
CA ASN A 108 19.84 7.19 16.75
C ASN A 108 18.39 6.76 16.56
N GLU A 109 17.70 7.30 15.54
CA GLU A 109 16.34 6.87 15.18
C GLU A 109 16.30 5.42 14.74
N ILE A 110 17.25 4.99 13.90
CA ILE A 110 17.37 3.60 13.47
C ILE A 110 17.54 2.69 14.68
N ASN A 111 18.50 2.99 15.56
CA ASN A 111 18.77 2.17 16.75
C ASN A 111 17.55 2.11 17.70
N LYS A 112 16.88 3.24 17.92
CA LYS A 112 15.67 3.32 18.76
C LYS A 112 14.56 2.42 18.22
N TRP A 113 14.20 2.57 16.95
CA TRP A 113 13.06 1.85 16.38
C TRP A 113 13.37 0.38 16.10
N MET A 114 14.61 0.06 15.72
CA MET A 114 15.06 -1.33 15.62
C MET A 114 15.04 -2.02 17.00
N GLY A 115 15.51 -1.35 18.05
CA GLY A 115 15.42 -1.87 19.42
C GLY A 115 13.96 -2.14 19.83
N THR A 116 13.05 -1.22 19.49
CA THR A 116 11.61 -1.35 19.76
C THR A 116 11.01 -2.57 19.03
N LEU A 117 11.36 -2.79 17.75
CA LEU A 117 10.91 -3.96 16.99
C LEU A 117 11.48 -5.28 17.53
N THR A 118 12.74 -5.29 17.96
CA THR A 118 13.39 -6.47 18.56
C THR A 118 12.75 -6.84 19.91
N GLN A 119 12.26 -5.85 20.67
CA GLN A 119 11.51 -6.06 21.91
C GLN A 119 10.07 -6.56 21.70
N GLY A 120 9.64 -6.77 20.44
CA GLY A 120 8.34 -7.34 20.11
C GLY A 120 7.27 -6.32 19.73
N ALA A 121 7.61 -5.05 19.53
CA ALA A 121 6.67 -4.09 18.99
C ALA A 121 6.30 -4.42 17.53
N THR A 122 5.09 -4.05 17.13
CA THR A 122 4.62 -4.19 15.75
C THR A 122 5.07 -3.03 14.88
N ARG A 123 5.10 -3.23 13.55
CA ARG A 123 5.41 -2.15 12.59
C ARG A 123 4.39 -1.01 12.68
N GLU A 124 3.12 -1.37 12.85
CA GLU A 124 2.05 -0.41 13.14
C GLU A 124 2.30 0.37 14.44
N GLY A 125 2.75 -0.31 15.50
CA GLY A 125 3.11 0.32 16.77
C GLY A 125 4.24 1.33 16.62
N VAL A 126 5.27 1.02 15.84
CA VAL A 126 6.34 1.96 15.49
C VAL A 126 5.79 3.17 14.75
N TYR A 127 4.91 2.96 13.75
CA TYR A 127 4.27 4.07 13.04
C TYR A 127 3.45 4.97 13.99
N ARG A 128 2.60 4.39 14.84
CA ARG A 128 1.80 5.16 15.80
C ARG A 128 2.68 5.95 16.76
N ALA A 129 3.75 5.34 17.27
CA ALA A 129 4.71 6.04 18.11
C ALA A 129 5.41 7.20 17.37
N LEU A 130 5.71 7.04 16.07
CA LEU A 130 6.31 8.09 15.25
C LEU A 130 5.40 9.30 15.06
N VAL A 131 4.09 9.09 14.86
CA VAL A 131 3.12 10.17 14.59
C VAL A 131 2.49 10.78 15.84
N LEU A 132 2.75 10.19 17.00
CA LEU A 132 2.31 10.70 18.31
C LEU A 132 3.43 11.37 19.10
N ASP A 133 4.68 11.31 18.63
CA ASP A 133 5.78 11.92 19.37
C ASP A 133 5.87 13.43 19.20
N ALA A 134 6.71 14.04 20.04
CA ALA A 134 6.90 15.49 20.05
C ALA A 134 7.46 16.03 18.71
N TYR A 135 8.17 15.22 17.92
CA TYR A 135 8.65 15.66 16.62
C TYR A 135 7.48 15.82 15.64
N TYR A 136 6.60 14.82 15.56
CA TYR A 136 5.46 14.89 14.67
C TYR A 136 4.44 15.95 15.11
N ALA A 137 4.24 16.12 16.42
CA ALA A 137 3.39 17.19 16.94
C ALA A 137 3.84 18.59 16.47
N ARG A 138 5.16 18.83 16.38
CA ARG A 138 5.68 20.09 15.81
C ARG A 138 5.37 20.24 14.31
N LEU A 139 5.37 19.14 13.55
CA LEU A 139 5.00 19.15 12.14
C LEU A 139 3.52 19.48 11.95
N GLU A 140 2.65 18.96 12.82
CA GLU A 140 1.21 19.26 12.80
C GLU A 140 0.90 20.72 13.15
N ASN A 141 1.74 21.36 13.98
CA ASN A 141 1.59 22.76 14.37
C ASN A 141 2.20 23.76 13.36
N TYR A 142 2.92 23.28 12.34
CA TYR A 142 3.47 24.14 11.30
C TYR A 142 2.36 24.64 10.37
N ASP A 143 2.50 25.85 9.81
CA ASP A 143 1.55 26.35 8.82
C ASP A 143 1.83 25.73 7.45
N ALA A 144 1.24 24.54 7.23
CA ALA A 144 1.32 23.81 5.97
C ALA A 144 -0.08 23.32 5.56
N PRO A 145 -0.92 24.21 5.00
CA PRO A 145 -2.24 23.83 4.51
C PRO A 145 -2.12 22.84 3.34
N LEU A 146 -3.15 22.02 3.15
CA LEU A 146 -3.17 21.06 2.05
C LEU A 146 -3.16 21.74 0.69
N SER A 147 -2.35 21.23 -0.23
CA SER A 147 -2.44 21.57 -1.66
C SER A 147 -3.79 21.12 -2.25
N PRO A 148 -4.29 21.73 -3.33
CA PRO A 148 -5.53 21.31 -4.00
C PRO A 148 -5.51 19.82 -4.40
N ALA A 149 -4.37 19.32 -4.86
CA ALA A 149 -4.20 17.91 -5.22
C ALA A 149 -4.31 16.99 -4.00
N ALA A 150 -3.72 17.37 -2.86
CA ALA A 150 -3.82 16.62 -1.61
C ALA A 150 -5.26 16.64 -1.06
N LYS A 151 -5.97 17.77 -1.14
CA LYS A 151 -7.40 17.87 -0.76
C LYS A 151 -8.27 16.91 -1.58
N LYS A 152 -8.15 16.99 -2.91
CA LYS A 152 -8.92 16.13 -3.83
C LYS A 152 -8.68 14.64 -3.58
N PHE A 153 -7.42 14.25 -3.37
CA PHE A 153 -7.10 12.86 -3.02
C PHE A 153 -7.70 12.47 -1.68
N THR A 154 -7.62 13.32 -0.65
CA THR A 154 -8.17 13.04 0.67
C THR A 154 -9.67 12.78 0.61
N ILE A 155 -10.43 13.63 -0.10
CA ILE A 155 -11.88 13.47 -0.26
C ILE A 155 -12.21 12.15 -0.98
N LEU A 156 -11.51 11.88 -2.09
CA LEU A 156 -11.69 10.64 -2.84
C LEU A 156 -11.39 9.43 -1.96
N PHE A 157 -10.28 9.47 -1.22
CA PHE A 157 -9.83 8.37 -0.38
C PHE A 157 -10.86 8.08 0.72
N MET A 158 -11.28 9.11 1.44
CA MET A 158 -12.21 8.99 2.56
C MET A 158 -13.57 8.47 2.09
N LYS A 159 -14.10 8.99 0.98
CA LYS A 159 -15.37 8.52 0.43
C LYS A 159 -15.28 7.06 -0.04
N LYS A 160 -14.26 6.74 -0.84
CA LYS A 160 -14.17 5.46 -1.54
C LYS A 160 -13.72 4.31 -0.65
N TYR A 161 -12.70 4.51 0.19
CA TYR A 161 -12.06 3.43 0.94
C TYR A 161 -12.51 3.34 2.38
N THR A 162 -13.13 4.40 2.92
CA THR A 162 -13.59 4.45 4.32
C THR A 162 -15.09 4.71 4.46
N GLY A 163 -15.78 5.09 3.38
CA GLY A 163 -17.22 5.37 3.38
C GLY A 163 -17.58 6.66 4.10
N LYS A 164 -16.60 7.54 4.33
CA LYS A 164 -16.79 8.81 5.03
C LYS A 164 -16.78 9.96 4.03
N GLU A 165 -17.88 10.70 4.00
CA GLU A 165 -17.95 11.91 3.20
C GLU A 165 -17.31 13.09 3.95
N ILE A 166 -16.41 13.77 3.26
CA ILE A 166 -15.72 14.98 3.75
C ILE A 166 -15.87 16.04 2.67
N THR A 167 -16.22 17.26 3.09
CA THR A 167 -16.30 18.43 2.21
C THR A 167 -14.96 19.16 2.17
N GLU A 168 -14.69 19.91 1.10
CA GLU A 168 -13.46 20.71 0.99
C GLU A 168 -13.30 21.69 2.15
N ASP A 169 -14.39 22.30 2.61
CA ASP A 169 -14.40 23.23 3.74
C ASP A 169 -13.84 22.64 5.03
N LYS A 170 -14.10 21.35 5.28
CA LYS A 170 -13.56 20.64 6.46
C LYS A 170 -12.06 20.41 6.36
N LEU A 171 -11.45 20.54 5.19
CA LEU A 171 -10.02 20.43 4.97
C LEU A 171 -9.34 21.80 4.82
N VAL A 172 -10.11 22.89 4.88
CA VAL A 172 -9.58 24.25 4.89
C VAL A 172 -8.81 24.44 6.20
N ASN A 173 -7.58 24.94 6.09
CA ASN A 173 -6.66 25.22 7.20
C ASN A 173 -6.21 24.00 8.03
N ILE A 174 -6.57 22.77 7.65
CA ILE A 174 -5.96 21.59 8.29
C ILE A 174 -4.53 21.43 7.75
N ASN A 175 -3.62 21.14 8.66
CA ASN A 175 -2.23 20.82 8.35
C ASN A 175 -2.11 19.47 7.62
N ILE A 176 -1.22 19.42 6.62
CA ILE A 176 -0.96 18.23 5.80
C ILE A 176 -0.58 16.97 6.62
N TYR A 177 0.22 17.12 7.68
CA TYR A 177 0.64 16.02 8.57
C TYR A 177 -0.54 15.50 9.38
N SER A 178 -1.43 16.37 9.84
CA SER A 178 -2.68 15.95 10.48
C SER A 178 -3.54 15.10 9.54
N VAL A 179 -3.69 15.52 8.28
CA VAL A 179 -4.45 14.73 7.30
C VAL A 179 -3.76 13.41 6.98
N LYS A 180 -2.43 13.40 6.78
CA LYS A 180 -1.65 12.16 6.57
C LYS A 180 -1.89 11.16 7.70
N ARG A 181 -1.84 11.61 8.97
CA ARG A 181 -2.14 10.78 10.14
C ARG A 181 -3.57 10.25 10.10
N ILE A 182 -4.55 11.14 9.90
CA ILE A 182 -5.98 10.77 9.89
C ILE A 182 -6.29 9.73 8.81
N ILE A 183 -5.90 9.95 7.55
CA ILE A 183 -6.22 9.00 6.46
C ILE A 183 -5.55 7.65 6.70
N THR A 184 -4.35 7.64 7.27
CA THR A 184 -3.59 6.42 7.53
C THR A 184 -4.19 5.62 8.69
N GLU A 185 -4.57 6.28 9.79
CA GLU A 185 -5.28 5.60 10.90
C GLU A 185 -6.62 5.04 10.43
N ARG A 186 -7.35 5.75 9.57
CA ARG A 186 -8.59 5.23 8.97
C ARG A 186 -8.34 4.03 8.06
N ALA A 187 -7.25 4.04 7.31
CA ALA A 187 -6.85 2.88 6.52
C ALA A 187 -6.55 1.66 7.41
N LEU A 188 -5.83 1.87 8.52
CA LEU A 188 -5.52 0.83 9.49
C LEU A 188 -6.79 0.26 10.16
N ASP A 189 -7.76 1.11 10.51
CA ASP A 189 -9.07 0.66 11.02
C ASP A 189 -9.81 -0.26 10.04
N ILE A 190 -9.80 0.12 8.76
CA ILE A 190 -10.44 -0.67 7.70
C ILE A 190 -9.73 -2.02 7.56
N ILE A 191 -8.39 -2.02 7.58
CA ILE A 191 -7.61 -3.26 7.55
C ILE A 191 -7.97 -4.15 8.74
N ASP A 192 -8.01 -3.59 9.95
CA ASP A 192 -8.35 -4.35 11.16
C ASP A 192 -9.78 -4.89 11.13
N SER A 193 -10.71 -4.14 10.56
CA SER A 193 -12.11 -4.57 10.42
C SER A 193 -12.25 -5.71 9.40
N TYR A 194 -11.49 -5.70 8.30
CA TYR A 194 -11.47 -6.84 7.39
C TYR A 194 -10.78 -8.05 8.01
N LEU A 195 -9.68 -7.86 8.76
CA LEU A 195 -8.99 -8.97 9.43
C LEU A 195 -9.89 -9.70 10.43
N SER A 196 -10.86 -9.01 11.06
CA SER A 196 -11.83 -9.65 11.96
C SER A 196 -13.04 -10.26 11.26
N GLN A 197 -13.35 -9.85 10.03
CA GLN A 197 -14.56 -10.26 9.30
C GLN A 197 -14.24 -11.21 8.15
N ASN A 198 -13.42 -10.77 7.19
CA ASN A 198 -13.04 -11.54 6.00
C ASN A 198 -11.67 -11.09 5.48
N GLU A 199 -10.67 -11.96 5.64
CA GLU A 199 -9.31 -11.70 5.22
C GLU A 199 -9.15 -11.58 3.69
N ASP A 200 -9.98 -12.28 2.90
CA ASP A 200 -9.93 -12.16 1.44
C ASP A 200 -10.38 -10.78 0.95
N ASP A 201 -11.30 -10.14 1.67
CA ASP A 201 -11.74 -8.77 1.38
C ASP A 201 -10.63 -7.76 1.69
N LEU A 202 -9.82 -7.97 2.73
CA LEU A 202 -8.60 -7.17 2.96
C LEU A 202 -7.69 -7.20 1.71
N TYR A 203 -7.44 -8.39 1.17
CA TYR A 203 -6.55 -8.54 0.03
C TYR A 203 -7.10 -7.89 -1.23
N ALA A 204 -8.40 -8.02 -1.48
CA ALA A 204 -9.06 -7.34 -2.59
C ALA A 204 -9.01 -5.82 -2.41
N TRP A 205 -9.32 -5.31 -1.21
CA TRP A 205 -9.26 -3.90 -0.87
C TRP A 205 -7.85 -3.32 -1.08
N TYR A 206 -6.82 -4.00 -0.56
CA TYR A 206 -5.42 -3.60 -0.77
C TYR A 206 -5.04 -3.63 -2.25
N GLY A 207 -5.51 -4.64 -2.98
CA GLY A 207 -5.29 -4.80 -4.41
C GLY A 207 -5.79 -3.59 -5.21
N VAL A 208 -7.05 -3.22 -4.99
CA VAL A 208 -7.69 -2.07 -5.65
C VAL A 208 -7.01 -0.76 -5.25
N LEU A 209 -6.81 -0.54 -3.94
CA LEU A 209 -6.12 0.66 -3.44
C LEU A 209 -4.76 0.80 -4.13
N SER A 210 -3.93 -0.24 -4.06
CA SER A 210 -2.56 -0.19 -4.57
C SER A 210 -2.48 0.00 -6.08
N LYS A 211 -3.42 -0.57 -6.85
CA LYS A 211 -3.53 -0.31 -8.28
C LYS A 211 -3.80 1.17 -8.58
N GLU A 212 -4.70 1.79 -7.83
CA GLU A 212 -5.04 3.20 -8.04
C GLU A 212 -3.90 4.12 -7.61
N LEU A 213 -3.27 3.80 -6.48
CA LEU A 213 -2.07 4.52 -6.05
C LEU A 213 -0.93 4.37 -7.08
N ALA A 214 -0.78 3.22 -7.73
CA ALA A 214 0.20 2.99 -8.80
C ALA A 214 0.00 3.91 -10.03
N GLY A 215 -1.19 4.52 -10.17
CA GLY A 215 -1.45 5.55 -11.19
C GLY A 215 -0.66 6.85 -10.98
N TYR A 216 -0.13 7.09 -9.78
CA TYR A 216 0.67 8.25 -9.45
C TYR A 216 2.17 8.00 -9.68
N ASN A 217 2.86 8.96 -10.29
CA ASN A 217 4.32 8.90 -10.53
C ASN A 217 5.11 9.22 -9.24
N VAL A 218 5.05 8.29 -8.28
CA VAL A 218 5.71 8.36 -6.96
C VAL A 218 6.61 7.14 -6.70
N TRP A 219 6.40 6.05 -7.44
CA TRP A 219 6.92 4.74 -7.10
C TRP A 219 8.14 4.35 -7.93
N GLU A 220 9.22 4.01 -7.24
CA GLU A 220 10.44 3.49 -7.86
C GLU A 220 10.40 1.96 -8.00
N SER A 221 9.82 1.27 -7.03
CA SER A 221 9.74 -0.20 -7.07
C SER A 221 8.73 -0.68 -8.12
N LYS A 222 9.10 -1.70 -8.91
CA LYS A 222 8.21 -2.34 -9.89
C LYS A 222 6.89 -2.85 -9.29
N MET A 223 6.92 -3.30 -8.03
CA MET A 223 5.72 -3.77 -7.35
C MET A 223 4.73 -2.63 -7.13
N ARG A 224 5.18 -1.52 -6.50
CA ARG A 224 4.33 -0.34 -6.21
C ARG A 224 3.87 0.41 -7.46
N SER A 225 4.65 0.39 -8.54
CA SER A 225 4.26 1.00 -9.82
C SER A 225 3.35 0.12 -10.69
N SER A 226 3.10 -1.14 -10.29
CA SER A 226 2.24 -2.03 -11.06
C SER A 226 0.78 -1.59 -10.98
N LYS A 227 0.12 -1.43 -12.14
CA LYS A 227 -1.30 -1.08 -12.26
C LYS A 227 -2.23 -2.31 -12.23
N SER A 228 -1.77 -3.44 -11.70
CA SER A 228 -2.54 -4.68 -11.59
C SER A 228 -2.98 -4.92 -10.15
N ALA A 229 -4.29 -4.82 -9.88
CA ALA A 229 -4.87 -5.13 -8.58
C ALA A 229 -4.66 -6.60 -8.20
N THR A 230 -4.75 -7.51 -9.17
CA THR A 230 -4.48 -8.94 -9.00
C THR A 230 -3.06 -9.18 -8.50
N ARG A 231 -2.06 -8.46 -9.05
CA ARG A 231 -0.67 -8.59 -8.60
C ARG A 231 -0.51 -8.12 -7.15
N HIS A 232 -1.09 -6.97 -6.80
CA HIS A 232 -1.08 -6.44 -5.44
C HIS A 232 -1.78 -7.35 -4.45
N MET A 233 -2.95 -7.89 -4.81
CA MET A 233 -3.68 -8.87 -4.01
C MET A 233 -2.87 -10.15 -3.79
N ALA A 234 -2.22 -10.67 -4.85
CA ALA A 234 -1.37 -11.87 -4.75
C ALA A 234 -0.13 -11.64 -3.87
N TRP A 235 0.43 -10.42 -3.88
CA TRP A 235 1.50 -10.05 -2.96
C TRP A 235 0.99 -9.98 -1.51
N ALA A 236 -0.16 -9.35 -1.30
CA ALA A 236 -0.77 -9.19 0.02
C ALA A 236 -1.05 -10.54 0.70
N LYS A 237 -1.50 -11.54 -0.07
CA LYS A 237 -1.71 -12.91 0.41
C LYS A 237 -0.43 -13.58 0.93
N LYS A 238 0.75 -13.18 0.45
CA LYS A 238 2.03 -13.83 0.76
C LYS A 238 2.80 -13.20 1.91
N VAL A 239 2.48 -11.96 2.28
CA VAL A 239 3.21 -11.23 3.31
C VAL A 239 2.45 -11.23 4.64
N PRO A 240 3.16 -11.08 5.78
CA PRO A 240 2.51 -10.89 7.06
C PRO A 240 1.63 -9.65 7.09
N HIS A 241 0.57 -9.65 7.91
CA HIS A 241 -0.35 -8.52 8.05
C HIS A 241 0.38 -7.23 8.47
N GLN A 242 1.40 -7.32 9.31
CA GLN A 242 2.21 -6.16 9.70
C GLN A 242 3.00 -5.55 8.53
N HIS A 243 3.45 -6.38 7.58
CA HIS A 243 4.10 -5.89 6.35
C HIS A 243 3.09 -5.18 5.44
N LEU A 244 1.88 -5.76 5.28
CA LEU A 244 0.80 -5.15 4.52
C LEU A 244 0.40 -3.78 5.12
N LYS A 245 0.17 -3.72 6.43
CA LYS A 245 -0.14 -2.48 7.14
C LYS A 245 0.96 -1.44 6.95
N SER A 246 2.22 -1.82 7.13
CA SER A 246 3.36 -0.92 6.93
C SER A 246 3.46 -0.39 5.49
N GLU A 247 3.13 -1.22 4.50
CA GLU A 247 3.14 -0.83 3.10
C GLU A 247 2.03 0.18 2.78
N VAL A 248 0.84 0.02 3.36
CA VAL A 248 -0.24 1.01 3.24
C VAL A 248 0.15 2.34 3.88
N VAL A 249 0.71 2.32 5.08
CA VAL A 249 1.24 3.51 5.76
C VAL A 249 2.24 4.24 4.86
N ILE A 250 3.26 3.54 4.37
CA ILE A 250 4.32 4.13 3.54
C ILE A 250 3.74 4.71 2.25
N LYS A 251 2.84 4.00 1.57
CA LYS A 251 2.20 4.46 0.33
C LYS A 251 1.40 5.74 0.56
N LEU A 252 0.56 5.79 1.58
CA LEU A 252 -0.28 6.96 1.85
C LEU A 252 0.58 8.18 2.18
N HIS A 253 1.57 8.05 3.06
CA HIS A 253 2.48 9.14 3.38
C HIS A 253 3.29 9.60 2.17
N LYS A 254 3.92 8.70 1.41
CA LYS A 254 4.71 9.06 0.21
C LYS A 254 3.87 9.76 -0.84
N LEU A 255 2.65 9.27 -1.10
CA LEU A 255 1.76 9.90 -2.07
C LEU A 255 1.38 11.31 -1.61
N MET A 256 0.96 11.47 -0.35
CA MET A 256 0.60 12.78 0.19
C MET A 256 1.77 13.77 0.14
N ASN A 257 3.00 13.33 0.44
CA ASN A 257 4.20 14.16 0.28
C ASN A 257 4.36 14.63 -1.18
N ARG A 258 4.11 13.75 -2.16
CA ARG A 258 4.19 14.13 -3.58
C ARG A 258 3.09 15.12 -3.97
N LEU A 259 1.86 14.86 -3.55
CA LEU A 259 0.71 15.70 -3.88
C LEU A 259 0.83 17.08 -3.26
N GLN A 260 1.41 17.18 -2.06
CA GLN A 260 1.70 18.45 -1.42
C GLN A 260 2.73 19.28 -2.20
N LYS A 261 3.74 18.65 -2.80
CA LYS A 261 4.81 19.32 -3.56
C LYS A 261 4.39 19.75 -4.97
N ARG A 262 3.27 19.24 -5.49
CA ARG A 262 2.72 19.63 -6.79
C ARG A 262 1.71 20.74 -6.55
N ASN A 263 2.21 21.98 -6.51
CA ASN A 263 1.41 23.20 -6.63
C ASN A 263 1.11 23.46 -8.10
#